data_AF-A0A7G9S022-F1
#
_entry.id   AF-A0A7G9S022-F1
#
_cell.length_a   1.000
_cell.length_b   1.000
_cell.length_c   1.000
_cell.angle_alpha   90.00
_cell.angle_beta   90.00
_cell.angle_gamma   90.00
#
_symmetry.space_group_name_H-M   'P 1'
#
loop_
_entity.id
_entity.type
_entity.pdbx_description
1 polymer ?
#
loop_
_entity_poly.entity_id
_entity_poly.type
_entity_poly.pdbx_seq_one_letter_code
_entity_poly.pdbx_strand_id
1 'polypeptide(L)'
;MKRYWSALLVIIVSALLYQLIGRFLPAKFSGFLDLLWMILLLVIGYYLAPHAKKNNRWLGKVVIAILVVFIVAYRMNFFVIPEFTNLLNLLGLTGNFLDLLLIYCGWAFFQV
;
A
#
# COMPACT_ATOMS: atom_id res chain seq x y z
N MET A 1 -23.66 -6.82 2.11
CA MET A 1 -23.05 -8.09 1.64
C MET A 1 -22.32 -7.95 0.30
N LYS A 2 -22.89 -7.35 -0.76
CA LYS A 2 -22.23 -7.19 -2.10
C LYS A 2 -20.81 -6.60 -2.08
N ARG A 3 -20.46 -5.78 -1.08
CA ARG A 3 -19.16 -5.09 -0.97
C ARG A 3 -18.00 -5.93 -0.45
N TYR A 4 -18.25 -6.84 0.49
CA TYR A 4 -17.19 -7.72 0.98
C TYR A 4 -16.71 -8.64 -0.15
N TRP A 5 -17.64 -9.07 -1.01
CA TRP A 5 -17.34 -9.81 -2.22
C TRP A 5 -16.54 -9.00 -3.24
N SER A 6 -16.82 -7.71 -3.46
CA SER A 6 -16.02 -6.89 -4.36
C SER A 6 -14.59 -6.69 -3.83
N ALA A 7 -14.41 -6.47 -2.53
CA ALA A 7 -13.07 -6.36 -1.94
C ALA A 7 -12.30 -7.69 -2.04
N LEU A 8 -12.96 -8.82 -1.77
CA LEU A 8 -12.36 -10.15 -1.90
C LEU A 8 -11.97 -10.44 -3.36
N LEU A 9 -12.82 -10.11 -4.33
CA LEU A 9 -12.50 -10.23 -5.75
C LEU A 9 -11.29 -9.37 -6.14
N VAL A 10 -11.21 -8.12 -5.66
CA VAL A 10 -10.06 -7.25 -5.92
C VAL A 10 -8.78 -7.84 -5.33
N ILE A 11 -8.82 -8.44 -4.14
CA ILE A 11 -7.65 -9.12 -3.54
C ILE A 11 -7.21 -10.30 -4.43
N ILE A 12 -8.14 -11.16 -4.83
CA ILE A 12 -7.84 -12.33 -5.68
C ILE A 12 -7.27 -11.88 -7.03
N VAL A 13 -7.92 -10.92 -7.68
CA VAL A 13 -7.49 -10.39 -8.98
C VAL A 13 -6.12 -9.73 -8.87
N SER A 14 -5.86 -8.97 -7.80
CA SER A 14 -4.56 -8.34 -7.55
C SER A 14 -3.44 -9.38 -7.40
N ALA A 15 -3.70 -10.46 -6.67
CA ALA A 15 -2.75 -11.56 -6.51
C ALA A 15 -2.46 -12.27 -7.85
N LEU A 16 -3.51 -12.54 -8.64
CA LEU A 16 -3.36 -13.15 -9.97
C LEU A 16 -2.58 -12.25 -10.93
N LEU A 17 -2.89 -10.95 -10.96
CA LEU A 17 -2.19 -9.97 -11.79
C LEU A 17 -0.71 -9.87 -11.38
N TYR A 18 -0.42 -9.78 -10.08
CA TYR A 18 0.95 -9.74 -9.59
C TYR A 18 1.74 -10.98 -10.02
N GLN A 19 1.16 -12.16 -9.86
CA GLN A 19 1.82 -13.42 -10.25
C GLN A 19 1.99 -13.54 -11.77
N LEU A 20 1.02 -13.09 -12.56
CA LEU A 20 1.09 -13.10 -14.01
C LEU A 20 2.22 -12.18 -14.49
N ILE A 21 2.23 -10.93 -14.01
CA ILE A 21 3.25 -9.95 -14.37
C ILE A 21 4.63 -10.46 -13.95
N GLY A 22 4.79 -10.99 -12.74
CA GLY A 22 6.05 -11.53 -12.25
C GLY A 22 6.62 -12.71 -13.07
N ARG A 23 5.78 -13.45 -13.80
CA ARG A 23 6.24 -14.51 -14.72
C ARG A 23 6.74 -13.98 -16.06
N PHE A 24 6.17 -12.87 -16.54
CA PHE A 24 6.54 -12.28 -17.83
C PHE A 24 7.58 -11.16 -17.72
N LEU A 25 7.76 -10.59 -16.52
CA LEU A 25 8.72 -9.51 -16.29
C LEU A 25 10.14 -10.06 -16.05
N PRO A 26 11.16 -9.56 -16.75
CA PRO A 26 12.55 -9.90 -16.47
C PRO A 26 12.96 -9.47 -15.05
N ALA A 27 13.82 -10.27 -14.40
CA ALA A 27 14.28 -10.03 -13.02
C ALA A 27 14.92 -8.63 -12.80
N LYS A 28 15.44 -7.99 -13.86
CA LYS A 28 15.99 -6.63 -13.82
C LYS A 28 14.95 -5.55 -13.44
N PHE A 29 13.67 -5.87 -13.52
CA PHE A 29 12.56 -4.97 -13.21
C PHE A 29 11.88 -5.31 -11.86
N SER A 30 12.59 -5.96 -10.93
CA SER A 30 12.05 -6.26 -9.59
C SER A 30 11.54 -5.02 -8.86
N GLY A 31 12.23 -3.88 -8.94
CA GLY A 31 11.76 -2.62 -8.34
C GLY A 31 10.45 -2.09 -8.94
N PHE A 32 10.17 -2.41 -10.21
CA PHE A 32 8.86 -2.10 -10.82
C PHE A 32 7.76 -2.99 -10.25
N LEU A 33 8.05 -4.28 -10.00
CA LEU A 33 7.10 -5.19 -9.34
C LEU A 33 6.79 -4.72 -7.92
N ASP A 34 7.79 -4.28 -7.16
CA ASP A 34 7.59 -3.75 -5.82
C ASP A 34 6.69 -2.51 -5.82
N LEU A 35 6.92 -1.59 -6.77
CA LEU A 35 6.07 -0.42 -6.94
C LEU A 35 4.63 -0.80 -7.31
N LEU A 36 4.47 -1.74 -8.25
CA LEU A 36 3.18 -2.26 -8.66
C LEU A 36 2.44 -2.92 -7.49
N TRP A 37 3.15 -3.69 -6.67
CA TRP A 37 2.59 -4.29 -5.46
C TRP A 37 2.06 -3.24 -4.48
N MET A 38 2.84 -2.19 -4.22
CA MET A 38 2.41 -1.09 -3.34
C MET A 38 1.17 -0.36 -3.87
N ILE A 39 1.08 -0.15 -5.19
CA ILE A 39 -0.12 0.41 -5.83
C ILE A 39 -1.33 -0.50 -5.62
N LEU A 40 -1.18 -1.82 -5.82
CA LEU A 40 -2.26 -2.78 -5.62
C LEU A 40 -2.79 -2.75 -4.18
N LEU A 41 -1.92 -2.62 -3.18
CA LEU A 41 -2.33 -2.50 -1.78
C LEU A 41 -3.15 -1.24 -1.49
N LEU A 42 -2.77 -0.11 -2.07
CA LEU A 42 -3.55 1.13 -1.98
C LEU A 42 -4.93 0.98 -2.63
N VAL A 43 -5.00 0.32 -3.78
CA VAL A 43 -6.26 0.02 -4.47
C VAL A 43 -7.14 -0.90 -3.61
N ILE A 44 -6.58 -1.94 -3.01
CA ILE A 44 -7.30 -2.81 -2.06
C ILE A 44 -7.88 -1.98 -0.91
N GLY A 45 -7.07 -1.10 -0.31
CA GLY A 45 -7.52 -0.16 0.73
C GLY A 45 -8.69 0.71 0.29
N TYR A 46 -8.63 1.26 -0.92
CA TYR A 46 -9.71 2.05 -1.50
C TYR A 46 -11.01 1.25 -1.65
N TYR A 47 -10.95 0.01 -2.15
CA TYR A 47 -12.13 -0.83 -2.31
C TYR A 47 -12.76 -1.27 -0.98
N LEU A 48 -11.99 -1.26 0.11
CA LEU A 48 -12.48 -1.48 1.48
C LEU A 48 -13.17 -0.24 2.06
N ALA A 49 -12.98 0.96 1.48
CA ALA A 49 -13.53 2.19 2.03
C ALA A 49 -15.07 2.21 1.93
N PRO A 50 -15.80 2.45 3.05
CA PRO A 50 -17.23 2.70 3.01
C PRO A 50 -17.51 3.99 2.25
N HIS A 51 -18.65 4.04 1.56
CA HIS A 51 -19.19 5.29 0.99
C HIS A 51 -19.81 6.09 2.14
N ALA A 52 -18.97 6.52 3.08
CA ALA A 52 -19.36 7.49 4.08
C ALA A 52 -19.45 8.88 3.43
N LYS A 53 -20.22 9.77 4.04
CA LYS A 53 -20.32 11.17 3.61
C LYS A 53 -18.92 11.76 3.62
N LYS A 54 -18.42 12.18 2.45
CA LYS A 54 -17.05 12.69 2.27
C LYS A 54 -16.82 13.83 3.27
N ASN A 55 -16.01 13.59 4.29
CA ASN A 55 -15.39 14.66 5.04
C ASN A 55 -14.25 15.19 4.18
N ASN A 56 -14.05 16.51 4.16
CA ASN A 56 -13.05 17.13 3.27
C ASN A 56 -11.91 17.72 4.10
N ARG A 57 -11.34 16.92 5.01
CA ARG A 57 -10.20 17.36 5.81
C ARG A 57 -8.93 17.23 4.97
N TRP A 58 -8.65 18.28 4.19
CA TRP A 58 -7.48 18.36 3.31
C TRP A 58 -6.18 18.02 4.04
N LEU A 59 -6.03 18.45 5.30
CA LEU A 59 -4.85 18.17 6.13
C LEU A 59 -4.63 16.67 6.34
N GLY A 60 -5.68 15.89 6.58
CA GLY A 60 -5.56 14.45 6.77
C GLY A 60 -5.12 13.73 5.51
N LYS A 61 -5.62 14.17 4.34
CA LYS A 61 -5.17 13.64 3.04
C LYS A 61 -3.70 13.95 2.78
N VAL A 62 -3.23 15.13 3.15
CA VAL A 62 -1.81 15.51 3.03
C VAL A 62 -0.94 14.62 3.93
N VAL A 63 -1.33 14.44 5.19
CA VAL A 63 -0.58 13.57 6.13
C VAL A 63 -0.52 12.13 5.62
N ILE A 64 -1.64 11.58 5.14
CA ILE A 64 -1.68 10.23 4.58
C ILE A 64 -0.81 10.13 3.31
N ALA A 65 -0.85 11.12 2.43
CA ALA A 65 -0.03 11.14 1.22
C ALA A 65 1.48 11.18 1.54
N ILE A 66 1.89 12.00 2.51
CA ILE A 66 3.28 12.04 2.99
C ILE A 66 3.69 10.68 3.54
N LEU A 67 2.82 10.04 4.33
CA LEU A 67 3.08 8.72 4.90
C LEU A 67 3.25 7.66 3.80
N VAL A 68 2.37 7.65 2.79
CA VAL A 68 2.47 6.75 1.64
C VAL A 68 3.79 6.95 0.88
N VAL A 69 4.15 8.19 0.58
CA VAL A 69 5.42 8.51 -0.10
C VAL A 69 6.61 8.01 0.73
N PHE A 70 6.56 8.18 2.04
CA PHE A 70 7.61 7.73 2.93
C PHE A 70 7.75 6.20 2.95
N ILE A 71 6.63 5.45 3.02
CA ILE A 71 6.65 3.99 2.93
C ILE A 71 7.21 3.52 1.58
N VAL A 72 6.77 4.12 0.49
CA VAL A 72 7.23 3.77 -0.87
C VAL A 72 8.73 4.04 -0.99
N ALA A 73 9.20 5.20 -0.55
CA ALA A 73 10.61 5.55 -0.63
C ALA A 73 11.48 4.67 0.28
N TYR A 74 10.99 4.28 1.46
CA TYR A 74 11.65 3.31 2.33
C TYR A 74 11.76 1.94 1.64
N ARG A 75 10.66 1.41 1.09
CA ARG A 75 10.66 0.10 0.40
C ARG A 75 11.53 0.06 -0.84
N MET A 76 11.59 1.16 -1.58
CA MET A 76 12.47 1.28 -2.75
C MET A 76 13.93 1.53 -2.39
N ASN A 77 14.29 1.53 -1.11
CA ASN A 77 15.63 1.83 -0.61
C ASN A 77 16.14 3.22 -1.04
N PHE A 78 15.24 4.20 -1.23
CA PHE A 78 15.64 5.58 -1.51
C PHE A 78 16.08 6.33 -0.25
N PHE A 79 15.56 5.95 0.93
CA PHE A 79 15.96 6.50 2.22
C PHE A 79 16.47 5.38 3.14
N VAL A 80 17.73 4.96 2.93
CA VAL A 80 18.39 3.99 3.81
C VAL A 80 19.20 4.76 4.86
N ILE A 81 18.54 5.13 5.95
CA ILE A 81 19.21 5.62 7.16
C ILE A 81 19.34 4.41 8.11
N PRO A 82 20.55 3.88 8.36
CA PRO A 82 20.74 2.65 9.13
C PRO A 82 20.06 2.66 10.50
N GLU A 83 20.11 3.79 11.20
CA GLU A 83 19.53 3.99 12.52
C GLU A 83 18.00 3.90 12.47
N PHE A 84 17.40 4.46 11.42
CA PHE A 84 15.96 4.41 11.21
C PHE A 84 15.48 3.01 10.86
N THR A 85 16.21 2.32 9.99
CA THR A 85 15.95 0.91 9.64
C THR A 85 16.03 0.01 10.88
N ASN A 86 17.02 0.24 11.76
CA ASN A 86 17.16 -0.50 13.01
C ASN A 86 15.99 -0.24 13.98
N LEU A 87 15.51 1.00 14.08
CA LEU A 87 14.33 1.33 14.88
C LEU A 87 13.07 0.66 14.33
N LEU A 88 12.85 0.70 13.01
CA LEU A 88 11.71 0.04 12.38
C LEU A 88 11.74 -1.48 12.60
N ASN A 89 12.92 -2.09 12.48
CA ASN A 89 13.11 -3.52 12.77
C ASN A 89 12.82 -3.85 14.23
N LEU A 90 13.30 -3.03 15.17
CA LEU A 90 13.05 -3.23 16.60
C LEU A 90 11.57 -3.12 16.97
N LEU A 91 10.84 -2.22 16.31
CA LEU A 91 9.40 -2.04 16.50
C LEU A 91 8.54 -3.04 15.70
N GLY A 92 9.16 -3.88 14.85
CA GLY A 92 8.44 -4.80 13.96
C GLY A 92 7.67 -4.11 12.83
N LEU A 93 8.02 -2.85 12.50
CA LEU A 93 7.37 -2.03 11.47
C LEU A 93 7.97 -2.28 10.09
N THR A 94 8.16 -3.55 9.72
CA THR A 94 8.80 -3.95 8.46
C THR A 94 7.98 -4.97 7.69
N GLY A 95 8.33 -5.16 6.41
CA GLY A 95 7.67 -6.12 5.52
C GLY A 95 6.15 -6.00 5.55
N ASN A 96 5.47 -7.07 5.98
CA ASN A 96 4.02 -7.20 6.05
C ASN A 96 3.33 -6.09 6.85
N PHE A 97 3.98 -5.52 7.87
CA PHE A 97 3.38 -4.42 8.63
C PHE A 97 3.19 -3.19 7.74
N LEU A 98 4.17 -2.87 6.89
CA LEU A 98 4.07 -1.78 5.93
C LEU A 98 3.01 -2.06 4.86
N ASP A 99 2.81 -3.33 4.48
CA ASP A 99 1.71 -3.70 3.56
C ASP A 99 0.34 -3.40 4.19
N LEU A 100 0.16 -3.78 5.45
CA LEU A 100 -1.06 -3.46 6.21
C LEU A 100 -1.26 -1.95 6.35
N LEU A 101 -0.18 -1.21 6.59
CA LEU A 101 -0.21 0.24 6.71
C LEU A 101 -0.60 0.89 5.37
N LEU A 102 -0.09 0.40 4.24
CA LEU A 102 -0.50 0.87 2.91
C LEU A 102 -1.98 0.60 2.63
N ILE A 103 -2.50 -0.58 2.97
CA ILE A 103 -3.93 -0.88 2.86
C ILE A 103 -4.74 0.11 3.72
N TYR A 104 -4.31 0.35 4.96
CA TYR A 104 -4.94 1.32 5.85
C TYR A 104 -4.91 2.74 5.27
N CYS A 105 -3.79 3.19 4.71
CA CYS A 105 -3.69 4.49 4.06
C CYS A 105 -4.64 4.61 2.87
N GLY A 106 -4.72 3.58 2.02
CA GLY A 106 -5.66 3.53 0.90
C GLY A 106 -7.12 3.62 1.37
N TRP A 107 -7.45 3.04 2.52
CA TRP A 107 -8.78 3.15 3.13
C TRP A 107 -9.03 4.53 3.74
N ALA A 108 -8.11 5.00 4.59
CA ALA A 108 -8.24 6.23 5.36
C ALA A 108 -8.28 7.48 4.48
N PHE A 109 -7.56 7.48 3.35
CA PHE A 109 -7.49 8.61 2.42
C PHE A 109 -8.86 9.06 1.91
N PHE A 110 -9.83 8.14 1.82
CA PHE A 110 -11.18 8.42 1.33
C PHE A 110 -12.21 8.62 2.44
N GLN A 111 -11.80 8.46 3.71
CA GLN A 111 -12.65 8.72 4.87
C GLN A 111 -12.42 10.10 5.49
N VAL A 112 -11.19 10.60 5.43
CA VAL A 112 -10.76 11.85 6.05
C VAL A 112 -10.96 13.04 5.10
#